data_AF-A0A5K0WF03-F1
#
_entry.id   AF-A0A5K0WF03-F1
#
_cell.length_a   1.000
_cell.length_b   1.000
_cell.length_c   1.000
_cell.angle_alpha   90.00
_cell.angle_beta   90.00
_cell.angle_gamma   90.00
#
_symmetry.space_group_name_H-M   'P 1'
#
loop_
_entity.id
_entity.type
_entity.pdbx_description
1 polymer ?
#
loop_
_entity_poly.entity_id
_entity_poly.type
_entity_poly.pdbx_seq_one_letter_code
_entity_poly.pdbx_strand_id
1 'polypeptide(L)' 'IWEDINSGRAEEDCSVLSRFLLISYADLKKWTFRYWFAFPGLVLDPPAIVTDWKPATDFFSPEE' A
#
# COMPACT_ATOMS: atom_id res chain seq x y z
N ILE A 1 6.89 8.16 1.03
CA ILE A 1 6.72 7.24 -0.11
C ILE A 1 7.61 7.72 -1.24
N TRP A 2 7.27 8.78 -1.99
CA TRP A 2 8.10 9.22 -3.14
C TRP A 2 9.56 9.56 -2.79
N GLU A 3 9.79 10.30 -1.70
CA GLU A 3 11.14 10.60 -1.25
C GLU A 3 11.91 9.35 -0.77
N ASP A 4 11.22 8.42 -0.11
CA ASP A 4 11.84 7.16 0.35
C ASP A 4 12.25 6.28 -0.85
N ILE A 5 11.46 6.32 -1.93
CA ILE A 5 11.82 5.69 -3.22
C ILE A 5 13.06 6.36 -3.81
N ASN A 6 13.06 7.69 -3.97
CA ASN A 6 14.17 8.40 -4.62
C ASN A 6 15.49 8.38 -3.82
N SER A 7 15.41 8.22 -2.50
CA SER A 7 16.58 8.18 -1.62
C SER A 7 17.20 6.78 -1.47
N GLY A 8 16.60 5.73 -2.05
CA GLY A 8 17.04 4.34 -1.90
C GLY A 8 16.56 3.65 -0.61
N ARG A 9 15.97 4.39 0.33
CA ARG A 9 15.45 3.82 1.59
C ARG A 9 14.38 2.75 1.39
N ALA A 10 13.58 2.86 0.33
CA ALA A 10 12.59 1.84 0.00
C ALA A 10 13.21 0.51 -0.45
N GLU A 11 14.47 0.50 -0.90
CA GLU A 11 15.22 -0.72 -1.23
C GLU A 11 15.84 -1.36 0.02
N GLU A 12 16.27 -0.54 0.97
CA GLU A 12 16.78 -0.99 2.28
C GLU A 12 15.65 -1.55 3.16
N ASP A 13 14.49 -0.88 3.16
CA ASP A 13 13.30 -1.28 3.90
C ASP A 13 12.02 -1.01 3.09
N CYS A 14 11.51 -2.06 2.45
CA CYS A 14 10.29 -1.99 1.65
C CYS A 14 9.02 -1.65 2.48
N SER A 15 9.06 -1.73 3.82
CA SER A 15 7.89 -1.45 4.66
C SER A 15 7.41 0.01 4.52
N VAL A 16 8.31 0.93 4.15
CA VAL A 16 8.02 2.35 3.95
C VAL A 16 7.07 2.62 2.78
N LEU A 17 6.90 1.66 1.86
CA LEU A 17 5.97 1.73 0.73
C LEU A 17 4.52 1.59 1.19
N SER A 18 4.27 0.85 2.27
CA SER A 18 2.93 0.58 2.81
C SER A 18 2.48 1.62 3.86
N ARG A 19 2.94 2.87 3.72
CA ARG A 19 2.56 3.97 4.63
C ARG A 19 1.07 4.30 4.47
N PHE A 20 0.38 4.50 5.59
CA PHE A 20 -1.04 4.87 5.61
C PHE A 20 -1.27 6.23 6.27
N LEU A 21 -2.46 6.80 6.04
CA LEU A 21 -2.96 8.02 6.67
C LEU A 21 -4.30 7.73 7.33
N LEU A 22 -4.50 8.28 8.53
CA LEU A 22 -5.77 8.25 9.25
C LEU A 22 -6.17 9.68 9.59
N ILE A 23 -7.30 10.15 9.04
CA ILE A 23 -7.94 11.38 9.50
C ILE A 23 -9.06 11.01 10.46
N SER A 24 -9.17 11.70 11.59
CA SER A 24 -10.18 11.39 12.60
C SER A 24 -10.70 12.64 13.32
N TYR A 25 -11.92 12.51 13.84
CA TYR A 25 -12.57 13.46 14.73
C TYR A 25 -13.14 12.70 15.93
N ALA A 26 -12.65 13.02 17.12
CA ALA A 26 -13.07 12.43 18.38
C ALA A 26 -13.95 13.41 19.17
N ASP A 27 -15.27 13.17 19.20
CA ASP A 27 -16.19 13.87 20.08
C ASP A 27 -16.19 13.17 21.44
N LEU A 28 -15.29 13.61 22.33
CA LEU A 28 -15.16 13.04 23.68
C LEU A 28 -16.38 13.33 24.57
N LYS A 29 -17.19 14.34 24.24
CA LYS A 29 -18.43 14.63 24.99
C LYS A 29 -19.50 13.58 24.71
N LYS A 30 -19.57 13.12 23.46
CA LYS A 30 -20.54 12.09 23.01
C LYS A 30 -19.94 10.70 22.92
N TRP A 31 -18.67 10.53 23.28
CA TRP A 31 -17.92 9.30 23.11
C TRP A 31 -18.01 8.73 21.68
N THR A 32 -17.97 9.61 20.67
CA THR A 32 -18.14 9.25 19.26
C THR A 32 -16.87 9.54 18.49
N PHE A 33 -16.41 8.57 17.71
CA PHE A 33 -15.18 8.67 16.93
C PHE A 33 -15.50 8.48 15.44
N ARG A 34 -15.23 9.51 14.64
CA ARG A 34 -15.35 9.47 13.18
C ARG A 34 -13.95 9.38 12.60
N TYR A 35 -13.73 8.50 11.64
CA TYR A 35 -12.40 8.31 11.08
C TYR A 35 -12.48 7.90 9.62
N TRP A 36 -11.39 8.14 8.88
CA TRP A 36 -11.24 7.74 7.49
C TRP A 36 -9.77 7.38 7.22
N PHE A 37 -9.52 6.16 6.76
CA PHE A 37 -8.22 5.69 6.31
C PHE A 37 -7.96 6.05 4.86
N ALA A 38 -6.69 6.32 4.54
CA ALA A 38 -6.18 6.39 3.19
C ALA A 38 -4.88 5.57 3.06
N PHE A 39 -4.77 4.85 1.94
CA PHE A 39 -3.61 4.07 1.55
C PHE A 39 -3.10 4.67 0.23
N PRO A 40 -2.13 5.60 0.28
CA PRO A 40 -1.69 6.30 -0.92
C PRO A 40 -1.03 5.33 -1.92
N GLY A 41 -1.64 5.18 -3.09
CA GLY A 41 -1.05 4.48 -4.24
C GLY A 41 -0.56 5.48 -5.29
N LEU A 42 0.57 5.18 -5.92
CA LEU A 42 1.07 5.97 -7.05
C LEU A 42 0.29 5.60 -8.31
N VAL A 43 -0.25 6.60 -9.00
CA VAL A 43 -0.87 6.42 -10.31
C VAL A 43 0.23 6.54 -11.36
N LEU A 44 0.46 5.46 -12.12
CA LEU A 44 1.46 5.42 -13.18
C LEU A 44 0.87 5.97 -14.49
N ASP A 45 1.72 6.63 -15.27
CA ASP A 45 1.42 7.09 -16.63
C ASP A 45 2.54 6.61 -17.57
N PRO A 46 2.30 5.59 -18.43
CA PRO A 46 1.03 4.88 -18.61
C PRO A 46 0.66 3.97 -17.43
N PRO A 47 -0.63 3.62 -17.26
CA PRO A 47 -1.05 2.66 -16.23
C PRO A 47 -0.33 1.31 -16.38
N ALA A 48 -0.03 0.65 -15.26
CA ALA A 48 0.49 -0.72 -15.29
C ALA A 48 -0.52 -1.68 -15.91
N ILE A 49 -0.05 -2.55 -16.80
CA ILE A 49 -0.87 -3.53 -17.51
C ILE A 49 -0.46 -4.93 -17.04
N VAL A 50 -1.44 -5.72 -16.61
CA VAL A 50 -1.24 -7.13 -16.27
C VAL A 50 -1.23 -7.94 -17.56
N THR A 51 -0.15 -8.70 -17.80
CA THR A 51 0.02 -9.50 -19.02
C THR A 51 -0.52 -10.91 -18.90
N ASP A 52 -0.36 -11.54 -17.73
CA ASP A 52 -0.87 -12.87 -17.42
C ASP A 52 -1.22 -12.93 -15.94
N TRP A 53 -2.23 -13.73 -15.58
CA TRP A 53 -2.63 -13.96 -14.20
C TRP A 53 -3.14 -15.39 -14.04
N LYS A 54 -2.62 -16.09 -13.04
CA LYS A 54 -3.02 -17.44 -12.68
C LYS A 54 -2.81 -17.67 -11.19
N PRO A 55 -3.55 -18.60 -10.57
CA PRO A 55 -3.27 -19.04 -9.21
C PRO A 55 -1.80 -19.43 -9.03
N ALA A 56 -1.25 -19.15 -7.85
CA ALA A 56 0.14 -19.52 -7.54
C ALA A 56 0.38 -21.03 -7.73
N THR A 57 -0.61 -21.88 -7.41
CA THR A 57 -0.57 -23.34 -7.59
C THR A 57 -0.41 -23.78 -9.05
N ASP A 58 -0.85 -22.96 -9.99
CA ASP A 58 -0.79 -23.24 -11.43
C ASP A 58 0.51 -22.69 -12.05
N PHE A 59 1.28 -21.93 -11.27
CA PHE A 59 2.57 -21.37 -11.67
C PHE A 59 3.74 -22.11 -11.02
N PHE A 60 3.69 -22.35 -9.71
CA PHE A 60 4.74 -23.04 -8.97
C PHE A 60 4.66 -24.56 -9.15
N SER A 61 5.82 -25.20 -9.17
CA SER A 61 5.88 -26.66 -9.10
C SER A 61 5.73 -27.13 -7.64
N PRO A 62 5.27 -28.37 -7.37
CA PRO A 62 5.04 -28.85 -6.01
C PRO A 62 6.28 -28.97 -5.11
N GLU A 63 7.49 -28.75 -5.62
CA GLU A 63 8.77 -28.90 -4.91
C GLU A 63 9.37 -27.57 -4.41
N GLU A 64 8.67 -26.45 -4.63
CA GLU A 64 8.96 -25.12 -4.06
C GLU A 64 7.96 -24.74 -2.96
#